data_AF-A0A9P5ZI23-F1
#
_entry.id   AF-A0A9P5ZI23-F1
#
_cell.length_a   1.000
_cell.length_b   1.000
_cell.length_c   1.000
_cell.angle_alpha   90.00
_cell.angle_beta   90.00
_cell.angle_gamma   90.00
#
_symmetry.space_group_name_H-M   'P 1'
#
loop_
_entity.id
_entity.type
_entity.pdbx_description
1 polymer ?
#
loop_
_entity_poly.entity_id
_entity_poly.type
_entity_poly.pdbx_seq_one_letter_code
_entity_poly.pdbx_strand_id
1 'polypeptide(L)'
;MGYDETKCHSASEYWRTRTGFVFDAIESMRVDTTRSIQCPFCGETEDILWNGDRGFAQADFEHKCPGCHELFTHDTLRAGKFLQAVNQAKEDRGYCLP
;
A
#
# COMPACT_ATOMS: atom_id res chain seq x y z
N MET A 1 5.04 -8.55 -17.70
CA MET A 1 5.07 -7.87 -16.39
C MET A 1 5.47 -6.43 -16.65
N GLY A 2 4.50 -5.53 -16.82
CA GLY A 2 4.79 -4.11 -16.98
C GLY A 2 5.11 -3.55 -15.60
N TYR A 3 6.36 -3.17 -15.38
CA TYR A 3 6.69 -2.31 -14.25
C TYR A 3 5.98 -0.97 -14.50
N ASP A 4 5.11 -0.57 -13.58
CA ASP A 4 4.37 0.69 -13.66
C ASP A 4 5.36 1.85 -13.42
N GLU A 5 5.94 2.36 -14.51
CA GLU A 5 6.96 3.43 -14.51
C GLU A 5 6.53 4.64 -13.68
N THR A 6 5.23 4.93 -13.64
CA THR A 6 4.61 5.99 -12.85
C THR A 6 4.79 5.80 -11.34
N LYS A 7 4.69 4.54 -10.86
CA LYS A 7 4.94 4.20 -9.46
C LYS A 7 6.42 4.28 -9.11
N CYS A 8 7.30 3.92 -10.04
CA CYS A 8 8.75 4.04 -9.86
C CYS A 8 9.21 5.50 -9.82
N HIS A 9 8.65 6.37 -10.68
CA HIS A 9 8.97 7.79 -10.69
C HIS A 9 8.52 8.48 -9.41
N SER A 10 7.26 8.29 -9.02
CA SER A 10 6.71 8.89 -7.79
C SER A 10 7.42 8.42 -6.52
N ALA A 11 7.77 7.13 -6.43
CA ALA A 11 8.58 6.62 -5.31
C ALA A 11 9.99 7.26 -5.30
N SER A 12 10.60 7.45 -6.48
CA SER A 12 11.91 8.07 -6.59
C SER A 12 11.90 9.57 -6.23
N GLU A 13 10.88 10.30 -6.66
CA GLU A 13 10.69 11.72 -6.29
C GLU A 13 10.39 11.89 -4.80
N TYR A 14 9.55 11.02 -4.24
CA TYR A 14 9.28 10.98 -2.81
C TYR A 14 10.59 10.80 -2.01
N TRP A 15 11.38 9.79 -2.38
CA TRP A 15 12.65 9.50 -1.73
C TRP A 15 13.66 10.65 -1.85
N ARG A 16 13.76 11.22 -3.05
CA ARG A 16 14.66 12.36 -3.31
C ARG A 16 14.27 13.58 -2.50
N THR A 17 12.97 13.85 -2.38
CA THR A 17 12.44 14.95 -1.55
C THR A 17 12.74 14.72 -0.07
N ARG A 18 12.60 13.49 0.41
CA ARG A 18 12.78 13.14 1.82
C ARG A 18 14.24 13.07 2.26
N THR A 19 15.13 12.60 1.39
CA THR A 19 16.52 12.26 1.76
C THR A 19 17.57 13.10 1.04
N GLY A 20 17.23 13.74 -0.08
CA GLY A 20 18.17 14.44 -0.96
C GLY A 20 18.97 13.51 -1.90
N PHE A 21 18.82 12.19 -1.78
CA PHE A 21 19.58 11.21 -2.54
C PHE A 21 18.78 10.61 -3.71
N VAL A 22 19.48 9.98 -4.65
CA VAL A 22 18.85 9.13 -5.66
C VAL A 22 18.18 7.95 -4.97
N PHE A 23 17.06 7.47 -5.52
CA PHE A 23 16.36 6.30 -4.99
C PHE A 23 17.30 5.09 -4.87
N ASP A 24 17.43 4.60 -3.65
CA ASP A 24 18.12 3.37 -3.32
C ASP A 24 17.14 2.49 -2.56
N ALA A 25 16.84 1.31 -3.11
CA ALA A 25 15.83 0.42 -2.54
C ALA A 25 16.26 -0.14 -1.18
N ILE A 26 17.56 -0.37 -0.95
CA ILE A 26 18.08 -0.91 0.31
C ILE A 26 17.98 0.15 1.40
N GLU A 27 18.43 1.37 1.11
CA GLU A 27 18.31 2.48 2.04
C GLU A 27 16.84 2.88 2.27
N SER A 28 16.00 2.83 1.24
CA SER A 28 14.55 3.06 1.39
C SER A 28 13.90 2.06 2.31
N MET A 29 14.21 0.77 2.18
CA MET A 29 13.72 -0.24 3.12
C MET A 29 14.25 -0.04 4.55
N ARG A 30 15.42 0.59 4.73
CA ARG A 30 15.97 0.90 6.06
C ARG A 30 15.30 2.12 6.71
N VAL A 31 14.96 3.13 5.90
CA VAL A 31 14.41 4.41 6.38
C VAL A 31 12.89 4.39 6.47
N ASP A 32 12.21 3.71 5.55
CA ASP A 32 10.75 3.54 5.55
C ASP A 32 10.38 2.32 6.41
N THR A 33 10.34 2.57 7.72
CA THR A 33 9.95 1.57 8.71
C THR A 33 8.44 1.35 8.79
N THR A 34 7.65 2.22 8.14
CA THR A 34 6.19 2.17 8.13
C THR A 34 5.62 2.32 6.73
N ARG A 35 4.37 1.88 6.56
CA ARG A 35 3.59 2.03 5.34
C ARG A 35 2.16 2.43 5.67
N SER A 36 1.67 3.49 5.04
CA SER A 36 0.27 3.89 5.15
C SER A 36 -0.61 2.93 4.34
N ILE A 37 -1.63 2.38 4.99
CA ILE A 37 -2.61 1.51 4.35
C ILE A 37 -4.02 1.93 4.74
N GLN A 38 -4.98 1.64 3.88
CA GLN A 38 -6.39 1.90 4.13
C GLN A 38 -7.08 0.62 4.59
N CYS A 39 -7.78 0.67 5.72
CA CYS A 39 -8.61 -0.42 6.20
C CYS A 39 -9.70 -0.74 5.15
N PRO A 40 -9.82 -2.01 4.70
CA PRO A 40 -10.77 -2.37 3.65
C PRO A 40 -12.23 -2.35 4.12
N PHE A 41 -12.48 -2.26 5.44
CA PHE A 41 -13.82 -2.31 6.02
C PHE A 41 -14.41 -0.93 6.35
N CYS A 42 -13.64 -0.05 7.01
CA CYS A 42 -14.10 1.29 7.40
C CYS A 42 -13.45 2.42 6.61
N GLY A 43 -12.44 2.14 5.79
CA GLY A 43 -11.74 3.16 4.99
C GLY A 43 -10.78 4.05 5.76
N GLU A 44 -10.59 3.84 7.07
CA GLU A 44 -9.61 4.57 7.86
C GLU A 44 -8.18 4.25 7.40
N THR A 45 -7.32 5.26 7.34
CA THR A 45 -5.92 5.10 6.91
C THR A 45 -5.00 5.14 8.11
N GLU A 46 -4.08 4.19 8.18
CA GLU A 46 -3.15 4.03 9.30
C GLU A 46 -1.75 3.66 8.83
N ASP A 47 -0.75 4.10 9.60
CA ASP A 47 0.64 3.73 9.38
C ASP A 47 0.96 2.45 10.15
N ILE A 48 1.23 1.38 9.41
CA ILE A 48 1.65 0.09 9.97
C ILE A 48 3.15 -0.11 9.75
N LEU A 49 3.77 -0.93 10.59
CA LEU A 49 5.18 -1.28 10.41
C LEU A 49 5.37 -2.00 9.07
N TRP A 50 6.35 -1.55 8.29
CA TRP A 50 6.77 -2.23 7.07
C TRP A 50 7.39 -3.59 7.39
N ASN A 51 8.23 -3.66 8.42
CA ASN A 51 8.98 -4.87 8.81
C ASN A 51 8.86 -5.15 10.32
N GLY A 52 9.12 -6.39 10.75
CA GLY A 52 8.90 -6.91 12.11
C GLY A 52 8.04 -8.18 12.11
N ASP A 53 7.75 -8.78 13.28
CA ASP A 53 7.10 -10.10 13.40
C ASP A 53 5.77 -10.24 12.61
N ARG A 54 5.02 -9.13 12.44
CA ARG A 54 3.81 -9.07 11.61
C ARG A 54 3.74 -7.78 10.77
N GLY A 55 4.91 -7.30 10.35
CA GLY A 55 4.98 -6.13 9.47
C GLY A 55 4.31 -6.38 8.12
N PHE A 56 3.98 -5.32 7.39
CA PHE A 56 3.35 -5.40 6.07
C PHE A 56 4.15 -6.25 5.07
N ALA A 57 5.46 -6.34 5.20
CA ALA A 57 6.30 -7.15 4.32
C ALA A 57 6.27 -8.66 4.64
N GLN A 58 5.69 -9.08 5.77
CA GLN A 58 5.64 -10.48 6.18
C GLN A 58 4.52 -11.24 5.49
N ALA A 59 4.75 -12.52 5.19
CA ALA A 59 3.76 -13.36 4.50
C ALA A 59 2.49 -13.60 5.34
N ASP A 60 2.61 -13.57 6.66
CA ASP A 60 1.54 -13.75 7.65
C ASP A 60 1.04 -12.41 8.21
N PHE A 61 1.16 -11.33 7.42
CA PHE A 61 0.65 -10.02 7.78
C PHE A 61 -0.82 -10.07 8.23
N GLU A 62 -1.04 -9.61 9.46
CA GLU A 62 -2.34 -9.49 10.09
C GLU A 62 -2.33 -8.22 10.95
N HIS A 63 -3.30 -7.35 10.72
CA HIS A 63 -3.44 -6.11 11.46
C HIS A 63 -4.88 -5.90 11.92
N LYS A 64 -5.06 -5.39 13.13
CA LYS A 64 -6.37 -5.06 13.70
C LYS A 64 -6.61 -3.56 13.57
N CYS A 65 -7.63 -3.18 12.79
CA CYS A 65 -7.99 -1.78 12.61
C CYS A 65 -8.41 -1.16 13.96
N PRO A 66 -7.86 -0.01 14.38
CA PRO A 66 -8.26 0.65 15.63
C PRO A 66 -9.67 1.26 15.56
N GLY A 67 -10.16 1.64 14.37
CA GLY A 67 -11.50 2.20 14.20
C GLY A 67 -12.59 1.15 14.25
N CYS A 68 -12.58 0.19 13.32
CA CYS A 68 -13.64 -0.82 13.20
C CYS A 68 -13.35 -2.13 13.93
N HIS A 69 -12.16 -2.29 14.51
CA HIS A 69 -11.74 -3.48 15.27
C HIS A 69 -11.69 -4.78 14.47
N GLU A 70 -11.89 -4.73 13.15
CA GLU A 70 -11.76 -5.87 12.25
C GLU A 70 -10.29 -6.20 11.98
N LEU A 71 -10.03 -7.49 11.78
CA LEU A 71 -8.72 -7.99 11.34
C LEU A 71 -8.66 -8.01 9.83
N PHE A 72 -7.56 -7.53 9.27
CA PHE A 72 -7.30 -7.62 7.84
C PHE A 72 -5.88 -8.10 7.56
N THR A 73 -5.76 -8.81 6.45
CA THR A 73 -4.56 -9.42 5.89
C THR A 73 -4.28 -8.85 4.50
N HIS A 74 -3.21 -9.32 3.84
CA HIS A 74 -2.95 -8.96 2.44
C HIS A 74 -4.11 -9.34 1.51
N ASP A 75 -4.76 -10.47 1.75
CA ASP A 75 -5.84 -10.94 0.88
C ASP A 75 -7.08 -10.07 0.99
N THR A 76 -7.44 -9.65 2.20
CA THR A 76 -8.54 -8.70 2.38
C THR A 76 -8.22 -7.32 1.81
N LEU A 77 -6.95 -6.87 1.87
CA LEU A 77 -6.52 -5.62 1.23
C LEU A 77 -6.62 -5.70 -0.30
N ARG A 78 -6.19 -6.83 -0.88
CA ARG A 78 -6.33 -7.09 -2.32
C ARG A 78 -7.79 -7.13 -2.75
N ALA A 79 -8.64 -7.80 -1.98
CA ALA A 79 -10.07 -7.86 -2.23
C ALA A 79 -10.70 -6.46 -2.16
N GLY A 80 -10.35 -5.65 -1.15
CA GLY A 80 -10.80 -4.26 -1.03
C GLY A 80 -10.40 -3.41 -2.24
N LYS A 81 -9.13 -3.50 -2.66
CA LYS A 81 -8.65 -2.80 -3.86
C LYS A 81 -9.36 -3.25 -5.13
N PHE A 82 -9.61 -4.55 -5.29
CA PHE A 82 -10.35 -5.08 -6.42
C PHE A 82 -11.79 -4.54 -6.45
N LEU A 83 -12.48 -4.53 -5.30
CA LEU A 83 -13.84 -3.99 -5.20
C LEU A 83 -13.89 -2.51 -5.55
N GLN A 84 -12.92 -1.71 -5.08
CA GLN A 84 -12.79 -0.30 -5.45
C GLN A 84 -12.61 -0.15 -6.98
N ALA A 85 -11.72 -0.93 -7.58
CA ALA A 85 -11.47 -0.88 -9.02
C ALA A 85 -12.71 -1.30 -9.83
N VAL A 86 -13.46 -2.31 -9.39
CA VAL A 86 -14.72 -2.72 -10.01
C VAL A 86 -15.80 -1.65 -9.89
N ASN A 87 -15.90 -0.98 -8.74
CA ASN A 87 -16.86 0.12 -8.57
C ASN A 87 -16.49 1.30 -9.47
N GLN A 88 -15.20 1.65 -9.57
CA GLN A 88 -14.73 2.67 -10.51
C GLN A 88 -15.07 2.31 -11.97
N ALA A 89 -14.90 1.04 -12.35
CA ALA A 89 -15.26 0.58 -13.69
C ALA A 89 -16.75 0.67 -14.02
N LYS A 90 -17.64 0.63 -13.01
CA LYS A 90 -19.08 0.83 -13.22
C LYS A 90 -19.41 2.29 -13.55
N GLU A 91 -18.68 3.21 -12.92
CA GLU A 91 -18.90 4.66 -13.07
C GLU A 91 -18.20 5.23 -14.31
N ASP A 92 -17.03 4.68 -14.65
CA ASP A 92 -16.25 5.05 -15.83
C ASP A 92 -16.10 3.86 -16.79
N ARG A 93 -16.87 3.89 -17.89
CA ARG A 93 -16.84 2.85 -18.93
C ARG A 93 -15.50 2.74 -19.67
N GLY A 94 -14.61 3.74 -19.53
CA GLY A 94 -13.25 3.71 -20.09
C GLY A 94 -12.20 3.12 -19.14
N TYR A 95 -12.57 2.85 -17.88
CA TYR A 95 -11.64 2.35 -16.89
C TYR A 95 -11.32 0.86 -17.12
N CYS A 96 -10.04 0.57 -17.35
CA CYS A 96 -9.53 -0.80 -17.44
C CYS A 96 -8.94 -1.21 -16.08
N LEU A 97 -9.32 -2.40 -15.60
CA LEU A 97 -8.77 -2.94 -14.36
C LEU A 97 -7.24 -3.12 -14.50
N PRO A 98 -6.45 -2.64 -13.52
CA PRO A 98 -4.99 -2.72 -13.56
C PRO A 98 -4.44 -4.13 -13.31
#